data_AF-A0A4Y2E448-F1
#
_entry.id   AF-A0A4Y2E448-F1
#
_cell.length_a   1.000
_cell.length_b   1.000
_cell.length_c   1.000
_cell.angle_alpha   90.00
_cell.angle_beta   90.00
_cell.angle_gamma   90.00
#
_symmetry.space_group_name_H-M   'P 1'
#
loop_
_entity.id
_entity.type
_entity.pdbx_description
1 polymer ?
#
loop_
_entity_poly.entity_id
_entity_poly.type
_entity_poly.pdbx_seq_one_letter_code
_entity_poly.pdbx_strand_id
1 'polypeptide(L)'
;MDESGLIRVGGRLKNASISMDQKYPILLPKNHRLTEMIVRYFHEKYLYAGPTLLLSIIRKEYWITSARSIVRHIIWKCVKCFHQKGQTANQFMADLPRSRVQPSRVFSRVGTDSAGPFLIKPRRGRGTQRMKCYICVFVCFTTKAVHIEIVGALTSEAFIAALKRFIGRRGKPTEIYSDCGTNFIAADRELRTVVASLRKDEPVNKFFMEESIRWKFNPPAAPHFGGLWEAAVKSAKLHLKRTIGKRILTYEEFLTLIIQIEACLNSRPLCPISEDPSELAVLTPGHFIIGTALTTIPEENLLDEKISNLKRWKLTQQLFQIFWKRWSGEYIASLQRRNKWQKSQQNVKLNDLVLLKDDNIPPLHWKLGRV
;
A
#
# COMPACT_ATOMS: atom_id res chain seq x y z
N MET A 1 50.57 -15.88 33.17
CA MET A 1 49.54 -16.10 34.21
C MET A 1 49.66 -14.94 35.18
N ASP A 2 48.56 -14.38 35.67
CA ASP A 2 48.61 -13.30 36.67
C ASP A 2 48.71 -13.84 38.11
N GLU A 3 48.79 -12.94 39.08
CA GLU A 3 48.90 -13.25 40.52
C GLU A 3 47.69 -14.04 41.06
N SER A 4 46.55 -14.01 40.34
CA SER A 4 45.33 -14.73 40.65
C SER A 4 45.21 -16.07 39.89
N GLY A 5 46.26 -16.49 39.19
CA GLY A 5 46.27 -17.75 38.42
C GLY A 5 45.51 -17.69 37.09
N LEU A 6 45.12 -16.50 36.61
CA LEU A 6 44.40 -16.34 35.34
C LEU A 6 45.35 -16.21 34.16
N ILE A 7 44.95 -16.79 33.03
CA ILE A 7 45.67 -16.66 31.76
C ILE A 7 45.24 -15.35 31.11
N ARG A 8 46.20 -14.47 30.84
CA ARG A 8 45.99 -13.18 30.18
C ARG A 8 46.75 -13.12 28.86
N VAL A 9 46.20 -12.38 27.91
CA VAL A 9 46.77 -12.23 26.57
C VAL A 9 47.75 -11.07 26.55
N GLY A 10 49.00 -11.36 26.15
CA GLY A 10 50.04 -10.35 25.94
C GLY A 10 49.83 -9.54 24.66
N GLY A 11 50.52 -8.39 24.55
CA GLY A 11 50.45 -7.55 23.36
C GLY A 11 51.43 -6.38 23.37
N ARG A 12 51.34 -5.53 22.35
CA ARG A 12 52.23 -4.37 22.14
C ARG A 12 51.83 -3.13 22.96
N LEU A 13 50.81 -3.23 23.82
CA LEU A 13 50.23 -2.12 24.58
C LEU A 13 50.82 -1.94 25.99
N LYS A 14 51.98 -2.57 26.28
CA LYS A 14 52.64 -2.52 27.60
C LYS A 14 52.84 -1.09 28.12
N ASN A 15 53.24 -0.17 27.23
CA ASN A 15 53.58 1.21 27.58
C ASN A 15 52.40 2.20 27.44
N ALA A 16 51.20 1.74 27.05
CA ALA A 16 50.04 2.61 26.90
C ALA A 16 49.51 3.11 28.27
N SER A 17 48.95 4.32 28.35
CA SER A 17 48.32 4.87 29.56
C SER A 17 46.89 4.37 29.77
N ILE A 18 46.71 3.05 29.78
CA ILE A 18 45.41 2.35 29.93
C ILE A 18 45.45 1.35 31.09
N SER A 19 44.28 0.87 31.53
CA SER A 19 44.19 -0.06 32.66
C SER A 19 44.90 -1.40 32.38
N MET A 20 45.33 -2.07 33.45
CA MET A 20 46.04 -3.35 33.34
C MET A 20 45.22 -4.42 32.61
N ASP A 21 43.91 -4.46 32.85
CA ASP A 21 42.98 -5.38 32.16
C ASP A 21 42.86 -5.10 30.66
N GLN A 22 43.01 -3.83 30.25
CA GLN A 22 43.02 -3.46 28.83
C GLN A 22 44.35 -3.79 28.15
N LYS A 23 45.46 -3.70 28.88
CA LYS A 23 46.77 -4.11 28.37
C LYS A 23 46.87 -5.62 28.21
N TYR A 24 46.31 -6.35 29.18
CA TYR A 24 46.42 -7.80 29.31
C TYR A 24 45.06 -8.44 29.62
N PRO A 25 44.14 -8.49 28.64
CA PRO A 25 42.79 -9.01 28.86
C PRO A 25 42.81 -10.51 29.20
N ILE A 26 41.85 -10.94 30.02
CA ILE A 26 41.73 -12.34 30.46
C ILE A 26 41.31 -13.22 29.28
N LEU A 27 42.05 -14.30 29.04
CA LEU A 27 41.76 -15.25 27.96
C LEU A 27 40.54 -16.10 28.31
N LEU A 28 39.53 -16.09 27.45
CA LEU A 28 38.34 -16.92 27.60
C LEU A 28 38.16 -17.90 26.42
N PRO A 29 37.79 -19.16 26.70
CA PRO A 29 37.41 -20.11 25.66
C PRO A 29 36.06 -19.72 25.04
N LYS A 30 35.93 -19.94 23.72
CA LYS A 30 34.69 -19.68 22.96
C LYS A 30 33.49 -20.44 23.52
N ASN A 31 33.68 -21.73 23.78
CA ASN A 31 32.63 -22.70 24.09
C ASN A 31 32.54 -22.92 25.60
N HIS A 32 32.22 -21.86 26.35
CA HIS A 32 32.07 -21.96 27.80
C HIS A 32 30.92 -21.09 28.28
N ARG A 33 30.16 -21.60 29.26
CA ARG A 33 28.95 -20.94 29.80
C ARG A 33 29.25 -19.54 30.34
N LEU A 34 30.39 -19.37 31.01
CA LEU A 34 30.84 -18.06 31.49
C LEU A 34 30.99 -17.05 30.34
N THR A 35 31.60 -17.46 29.23
CA THR A 35 31.78 -16.61 28.05
C THR A 35 30.44 -16.19 27.47
N GLU A 36 29.46 -17.10 27.41
CA GLU A 36 28.10 -16.76 26.96
C GLU A 36 27.41 -15.76 27.88
N MET A 37 27.53 -15.95 29.20
CA MET A 37 26.95 -15.05 30.20
C MET A 37 27.58 -13.65 30.14
N ILE A 38 28.90 -13.56 29.99
CA ILE A 38 29.62 -12.28 29.84
C ILE A 38 29.14 -11.55 28.59
N VAL A 39 29.12 -12.22 27.43
CA VAL A 39 28.68 -11.58 26.18
C VAL A 39 27.22 -11.13 26.28
N ARG A 40 26.33 -11.91 26.91
CA ARG A 40 24.92 -11.54 27.13
C ARG A 40 24.79 -10.35 28.08
N TYR A 41 25.52 -10.36 29.19
CA TYR A 41 25.54 -9.27 30.16
C TYR A 41 25.95 -7.95 29.50
N PHE A 42 27.05 -7.94 28.74
CA PHE A 42 27.49 -6.73 28.04
C PHE A 42 26.53 -6.33 26.91
N HIS A 43 25.90 -7.28 26.22
CA HIS A 43 24.89 -6.98 25.21
C HIS A 43 23.67 -6.26 25.82
N GLU A 44 23.19 -6.70 26.98
CA GLU A 44 22.04 -6.10 27.68
C GLU A 44 22.40 -4.78 28.38
N LYS A 45 23.55 -4.73 29.07
CA LYS A 45 24.05 -3.55 29.78
C LYS A 45 24.26 -2.35 28.85
N TYR A 46 24.71 -2.60 27.62
CA TYR A 46 24.96 -1.56 26.62
C TYR A 46 23.82 -1.46 25.59
N LEU A 47 22.57 -1.61 26.06
CA LEU A 47 21.35 -1.35 25.29
C LEU A 47 21.28 -2.08 23.94
N TYR A 48 21.58 -3.39 23.95
CA TYR A 48 21.53 -4.25 22.76
C TYR A 48 22.53 -3.87 21.67
N ALA A 49 23.70 -3.37 22.07
CA ALA A 49 24.82 -3.01 21.21
C ALA A 49 25.09 -4.05 20.11
N GLY A 50 25.30 -3.55 18.88
CA GLY A 50 25.62 -4.38 17.73
C GLY A 50 26.98 -5.10 17.83
N PRO A 51 27.26 -6.08 16.97
CA PRO A 51 28.42 -6.97 17.10
C PRO A 51 29.76 -6.24 17.22
N THR A 52 29.97 -5.17 16.44
CA THR A 52 31.24 -4.43 16.41
C THR A 52 31.49 -3.67 17.71
N LEU A 53 30.46 -3.00 18.24
CA LEU A 53 30.55 -2.25 19.50
C LEU A 53 30.70 -3.20 20.68
N LEU A 54 29.94 -4.29 20.69
CA LEU A 54 30.02 -5.28 21.77
C LEU A 54 31.41 -5.93 21.84
N LEU A 55 32.03 -6.21 20.68
CA LEU A 55 33.40 -6.71 20.62
C LEU A 55 34.42 -5.70 21.15
N SER A 56 34.27 -4.40 20.86
CA SER A 56 35.22 -3.40 21.35
C SER A 56 35.13 -3.20 22.86
N ILE A 57 33.92 -3.31 23.43
CA ILE A 57 33.70 -3.24 24.88
C ILE A 57 34.28 -4.47 25.58
N ILE A 58 33.95 -5.67 25.11
CA ILE A 58 34.43 -6.92 25.75
C ILE A 58 35.96 -7.01 25.70
N ARG A 59 36.59 -6.57 24.61
CA ARG A 59 38.06 -6.59 24.45
C ARG A 59 38.81 -5.71 25.45
N LYS A 60 38.13 -4.82 26.16
CA LYS A 60 38.75 -4.02 27.23
C LYS A 60 39.08 -4.85 28.46
N GLU A 61 38.41 -5.98 28.67
CA GLU A 61 38.57 -6.79 29.88
C GLU A 61 38.86 -8.27 29.55
N TYR A 62 38.32 -8.77 28.43
CA TYR A 62 38.36 -10.18 28.06
C TYR A 62 38.79 -10.40 26.61
N TRP A 63 39.63 -11.40 26.40
CA TRP A 63 40.02 -11.88 25.08
C TRP A 63 39.37 -13.24 24.80
N ILE A 64 38.27 -13.24 24.07
CA ILE A 64 37.56 -14.47 23.72
C ILE A 64 38.12 -15.07 22.43
N THR A 65 38.49 -16.34 22.45
CA THR A 65 38.85 -17.08 21.24
C THR A 65 37.69 -17.08 20.24
N SER A 66 37.94 -16.68 18.99
CA SER A 66 36.88 -16.53 17.97
C SER A 66 35.69 -15.65 18.40
N ALA A 67 35.94 -14.56 19.14
CA ALA A 67 34.93 -13.67 19.72
C ALA A 67 33.80 -13.25 18.75
N ARG A 68 34.12 -12.99 17.48
CA ARG A 68 33.12 -12.58 16.47
C ARG A 68 32.01 -13.62 16.29
N SER A 69 32.35 -14.91 16.32
CA SER A 69 31.41 -16.00 16.11
C SER A 69 30.41 -16.09 17.26
N ILE A 70 30.90 -16.09 18.51
CA ILE A 70 30.04 -16.21 19.69
C ILE A 70 29.18 -14.95 19.90
N VAL A 71 29.73 -13.77 19.64
CA VAL A 71 28.97 -12.50 19.70
C VAL A 71 27.83 -12.49 18.69
N ARG A 72 28.08 -12.90 17.44
CA ARG A 72 27.02 -12.97 16.41
C ARG A 72 25.94 -13.98 16.78
N HIS A 73 26.33 -15.13 17.32
CA HIS A 73 25.41 -16.18 17.76
C HIS A 73 24.48 -15.71 18.90
N ILE A 74 25.05 -15.05 19.91
CA ILE A 74 24.27 -14.55 21.06
C ILE A 74 23.31 -13.43 20.64
N ILE A 75 23.75 -12.51 19.78
CA ILE A 75 22.88 -11.47 19.23
C ILE A 75 21.78 -12.07 18.35
N TRP A 76 22.07 -13.13 17.59
CA TRP A 76 21.07 -13.82 16.76
C TRP A 76 20.00 -14.52 17.61
N LYS A 77 20.38 -15.12 18.74
CA LYS A 77 19.45 -15.71 19.72
C LYS A 77 18.70 -14.67 20.58
N CYS A 78 19.05 -13.39 20.51
CA CYS A 78 18.42 -12.35 21.31
C CYS A 78 17.04 -11.98 20.74
N VAL A 79 15.98 -12.29 21.50
CA VAL A 79 14.58 -12.02 21.11
C VAL A 79 14.34 -10.53 20.85
N LYS A 80 14.89 -9.63 21.68
CA LYS A 80 14.73 -8.17 21.49
C LYS A 80 15.41 -7.67 20.20
N CYS A 81 16.59 -8.18 19.87
CA CYS A 81 17.25 -7.87 18.60
C CYS A 81 16.52 -8.51 17.40
N PHE A 82 15.94 -9.69 17.56
CA PHE A 82 15.10 -10.32 16.55
C PHE A 82 13.86 -9.47 16.24
N HIS A 83 13.16 -8.98 17.27
CA HIS A 83 12.03 -8.05 17.13
C HIS A 83 12.43 -6.76 16.37
N GLN A 84 13.57 -6.15 16.74
CA GLN A 84 14.06 -4.94 16.09
C GLN A 84 14.53 -5.16 14.64
N LYS A 85 14.99 -6.36 14.29
CA LYS A 85 15.49 -6.71 12.96
C LYS A 85 14.39 -7.13 11.97
N GLY A 86 13.12 -7.12 12.35
CA GLY A 86 12.00 -7.66 11.58
C GLY A 86 12.02 -7.30 10.09
N GLN A 87 12.59 -8.18 9.27
CA GLN A 87 12.50 -8.09 7.82
C GLN A 87 11.19 -8.74 7.41
N THR A 88 10.39 -8.03 6.63
CA THR A 88 9.13 -8.57 6.08
C THR A 88 9.48 -9.70 5.11
N ALA A 89 8.85 -10.86 5.25
CA ALA A 89 9.05 -11.96 4.32
C ALA A 89 8.64 -11.50 2.90
N ASN A 90 9.61 -11.51 1.98
CA ASN A 90 9.38 -11.21 0.57
C ASN A 90 9.21 -12.55 -0.16
N GLN A 91 7.99 -13.09 -0.16
CA GLN A 91 7.67 -14.34 -0.87
C GLN A 91 7.47 -14.09 -2.38
N PHE A 92 7.58 -15.15 -3.17
CA PHE A 92 7.22 -15.11 -4.58
C PHE A 92 5.74 -14.74 -4.72
N MET A 93 5.40 -13.88 -5.68
CA MET A 93 4.04 -13.38 -5.82
C MET A 93 3.10 -14.52 -6.21
N ALA A 94 1.99 -14.68 -5.48
CA ALA A 94 0.97 -15.66 -5.82
C ALA A 94 0.40 -15.44 -7.22
N ASP A 95 -0.03 -16.52 -7.87
CA ASP A 95 -0.65 -16.48 -9.18
C ASP A 95 -1.86 -15.53 -9.23
N LEU A 96 -2.09 -14.92 -10.39
CA LEU A 96 -3.23 -14.04 -10.60
C LEU A 96 -4.52 -14.85 -10.43
N PRO A 97 -5.51 -14.39 -9.63
CA PRO A 97 -6.77 -15.12 -9.48
C PRO A 97 -7.48 -15.22 -10.83
N ARG A 98 -8.26 -16.30 -11.06
CA ARG A 98 -9.03 -16.52 -12.30
C ARG A 98 -9.86 -15.31 -12.73
N SER A 99 -10.38 -14.57 -11.75
CA SER A 99 -11.12 -13.31 -11.96
C SER A 99 -10.33 -12.23 -12.70
N ARG A 100 -8.99 -12.28 -12.68
CA ARG A 100 -8.08 -11.34 -13.38
C ARG A 100 -7.66 -11.76 -14.78
N VAL A 101 -7.61 -13.06 -15.06
CA VAL A 101 -7.03 -13.59 -16.31
C VAL A 101 -8.08 -13.99 -17.32
N GLN A 102 -9.31 -14.29 -16.89
CA GLN A 102 -10.39 -14.60 -17.81
C GLN A 102 -10.98 -13.33 -18.42
N PRO A 103 -11.09 -13.25 -19.76
CA PRO A 103 -11.80 -12.18 -20.45
C PRO A 103 -13.24 -12.05 -19.92
N SER A 104 -13.70 -10.82 -19.73
CA SER A 104 -15.08 -10.54 -19.36
C SER A 104 -15.48 -9.15 -19.86
N ARG A 105 -16.79 -8.86 -19.86
CA ARG A 105 -17.30 -7.52 -20.14
C ARG A 105 -16.62 -6.50 -19.22
N VAL A 106 -16.36 -5.30 -19.74
CA VAL A 106 -15.85 -4.19 -18.94
C VAL A 106 -16.75 -3.98 -17.73
N PHE A 107 -16.13 -3.74 -16.57
CA PHE A 107 -16.82 -3.58 -15.30
C PHE A 107 -17.63 -4.79 -14.80
N SER A 108 -17.52 -5.98 -15.42
CA SER A 108 -18.15 -7.20 -14.89
C SER A 108 -17.59 -7.61 -13.54
N ARG A 109 -16.27 -7.44 -13.34
CA ARG A 109 -15.59 -7.70 -12.06
C ARG A 109 -14.87 -6.42 -11.66
N VAL A 110 -15.22 -5.88 -10.50
CA VAL A 110 -14.74 -4.57 -10.04
C VAL A 110 -14.16 -4.63 -8.64
N GLY A 111 -13.09 -3.86 -8.42
CA GLY A 111 -12.64 -3.48 -7.08
C GLY A 111 -13.18 -2.10 -6.74
N THR A 112 -13.67 -1.90 -5.51
CA THR A 112 -14.20 -0.62 -5.05
C THR A 112 -13.54 -0.16 -3.76
N ASP A 113 -13.36 1.15 -3.64
CA ASP A 113 -12.78 1.79 -2.45
C ASP A 113 -13.21 3.27 -2.38
N SER A 114 -13.23 3.84 -1.18
CA SER A 114 -13.59 5.23 -0.94
C SER A 114 -12.40 6.10 -0.56
N ALA A 115 -12.40 7.36 -0.97
CA ALA A 115 -11.34 8.32 -0.66
C ALA A 115 -11.88 9.66 -0.18
N GLY A 116 -11.09 10.32 0.67
CA GLY A 116 -11.41 11.63 1.23
C GLY A 116 -10.90 11.74 2.67
N PRO A 117 -11.42 12.72 3.44
CA PRO A 117 -12.38 13.74 3.01
C PRO A 117 -11.74 14.81 2.12
N PHE A 118 -12.52 15.32 1.18
CA PHE A 118 -12.28 16.56 0.44
C PHE A 118 -13.20 17.64 0.99
N LEU A 119 -12.71 18.87 1.12
CA LEU A 119 -13.53 20.00 1.58
C LEU A 119 -14.05 20.76 0.35
N ILE A 120 -15.37 20.77 0.19
CA ILE A 120 -16.05 21.48 -0.91
C ILE A 120 -17.05 22.50 -0.35
N LYS A 121 -17.53 23.39 -1.22
CA LYS A 121 -18.69 24.23 -0.95
C LYS A 121 -19.87 23.77 -1.80
N PRO A 122 -21.09 23.66 -1.24
CA PRO A 122 -22.26 23.28 -2.02
C PRO A 122 -22.56 24.27 -3.15
N ARG A 123 -22.41 25.57 -2.89
CA ARG A 123 -22.63 26.63 -3.88
C ARG A 123 -21.69 27.81 -3.70
N ARG A 124 -21.67 28.73 -4.68
CA ARG A 124 -20.97 30.02 -4.55
C ARG A 124 -21.75 30.95 -3.63
N GLY A 125 -21.04 31.71 -2.81
CA GLY A 125 -21.64 32.71 -1.92
C GLY A 125 -20.80 33.00 -0.68
N ARG A 126 -20.92 34.22 -0.15
CA ARG A 126 -20.44 34.56 1.19
C ARG A 126 -21.26 33.79 2.22
N GLY A 127 -20.63 33.35 3.33
CA GLY A 127 -21.31 32.58 4.39
C GLY A 127 -21.63 31.11 4.08
N THR A 128 -21.37 30.61 2.86
CA THR A 128 -21.61 29.19 2.56
C THR A 128 -20.60 28.30 3.29
N GLN A 129 -21.10 27.44 4.16
CA GLN A 129 -20.29 26.52 4.95
C GLN A 129 -19.63 25.44 4.08
N ARG A 130 -18.44 25.02 4.51
CA ARG A 130 -17.68 23.95 3.86
C ARG A 130 -18.27 22.63 4.31
N MET A 131 -18.41 21.69 3.38
CA MET A 131 -18.84 20.33 3.68
C MET A 131 -17.76 19.33 3.32
N LYS A 132 -17.74 18.20 4.03
CA LYS A 132 -16.93 17.06 3.65
C LYS A 132 -17.59 16.36 2.47
N CYS A 133 -16.74 15.88 1.57
CA CYS A 133 -17.12 15.11 0.42
C CYS A 133 -16.11 13.98 0.26
N TYR A 134 -16.57 12.87 -0.28
CA TYR A 134 -15.75 11.70 -0.56
C TYR A 134 -15.97 11.29 -2.01
N ILE A 135 -15.13 10.38 -2.47
CA ILE A 135 -15.29 9.73 -3.77
C ILE A 135 -15.31 8.22 -3.57
N CYS A 136 -16.07 7.52 -4.40
CA CYS A 136 -16.07 6.07 -4.53
C CYS A 136 -15.45 5.72 -5.88
N VAL A 137 -14.38 4.94 -5.87
CA VAL A 137 -13.61 4.57 -7.06
C VAL A 137 -13.88 3.11 -7.38
N PHE A 138 -14.34 2.83 -8.60
CA PHE A 138 -14.53 1.49 -9.14
C PHE A 138 -13.45 1.22 -10.19
N VAL A 139 -12.76 0.09 -10.08
CA VAL A 139 -11.70 -0.31 -11.02
C VAL A 139 -12.04 -1.67 -11.63
N CYS A 140 -12.12 -1.73 -12.96
CA CYS A 140 -12.36 -2.96 -13.70
C CYS A 140 -11.16 -3.90 -13.64
N PHE A 141 -11.38 -5.17 -13.33
CA PHE A 141 -10.29 -6.15 -13.26
C PHE A 141 -9.75 -6.56 -14.62
N THR A 142 -10.59 -6.57 -15.66
CA THR A 142 -10.19 -6.98 -17.02
C THR A 142 -9.38 -5.88 -17.71
N THR A 143 -9.95 -4.68 -17.85
CA THR A 143 -9.34 -3.60 -18.65
C THR A 143 -8.61 -2.55 -17.82
N LYS A 144 -8.69 -2.65 -16.48
CA LYS A 144 -8.20 -1.62 -15.55
C LYS A 144 -8.93 -0.27 -15.69
N ALA A 145 -10.02 -0.19 -16.45
CA ALA A 145 -10.85 1.00 -16.54
C ALA A 145 -11.28 1.49 -15.15
N VAL A 146 -11.33 2.81 -14.97
CA VAL A 146 -11.68 3.48 -13.71
C VAL A 146 -13.01 4.20 -13.89
N HIS A 147 -13.86 4.14 -12.88
CA HIS A 147 -15.08 4.94 -12.77
C HIS A 147 -15.14 5.59 -11.38
N ILE A 148 -15.46 6.88 -11.29
CA ILE A 148 -15.43 7.64 -10.04
C ILE A 148 -16.78 8.29 -9.78
N GLU A 149 -17.35 8.01 -8.61
CA GLU A 149 -18.59 8.62 -8.13
C GLU A 149 -18.32 9.53 -6.93
N ILE A 150 -18.99 10.67 -6.88
CA ILE A 150 -18.93 11.56 -5.72
C ILE A 150 -19.97 11.13 -4.69
N VAL A 151 -19.60 11.12 -3.41
CA VAL A 151 -20.49 10.79 -2.29
C VAL A 151 -20.36 11.77 -1.13
N GLY A 152 -21.49 12.12 -0.49
CA GLY A 152 -21.50 13.08 0.61
C GLY A 152 -21.00 12.53 1.95
N ALA A 153 -21.06 11.21 2.15
CA ALA A 153 -20.68 10.56 3.39
C ALA A 153 -20.13 9.15 3.14
N LEU A 154 -19.41 8.59 4.12
CA LEU A 154 -18.95 7.20 4.13
C LEU A 154 -19.99 6.28 4.81
N THR A 155 -21.23 6.31 4.32
CA THR A 155 -22.33 5.47 4.79
C THR A 155 -22.69 4.40 3.76
N SER A 156 -23.42 3.36 4.17
CA SER A 156 -23.94 2.34 3.25
C SER A 156 -24.88 2.95 2.21
N GLU A 157 -25.81 3.82 2.65
CA GLU A 157 -26.77 4.51 1.77
C GLU A 157 -26.06 5.33 0.68
N ALA A 158 -25.05 6.11 1.06
CA ALA A 158 -24.28 6.92 0.13
C ALA A 158 -23.51 6.05 -0.87
N PHE A 159 -22.98 4.91 -0.42
CA PHE A 159 -22.34 3.93 -1.29
C PHE A 159 -23.34 3.26 -2.24
N ILE A 160 -24.51 2.81 -1.75
CA ILE A 160 -25.54 2.18 -2.59
C ILE A 160 -26.01 3.14 -3.68
N ALA A 161 -26.20 4.41 -3.34
CA ALA A 161 -26.53 5.44 -4.33
C ALA A 161 -25.42 5.58 -5.39
N ALA A 162 -24.14 5.54 -4.99
CA ALA A 162 -23.01 5.52 -5.93
C ALA A 162 -22.99 4.26 -6.79
N LEU A 163 -23.24 3.08 -6.21
CA LEU A 163 -23.31 1.82 -6.92
C LEU A 163 -24.43 1.84 -7.97
N LYS A 164 -25.62 2.36 -7.64
CA LYS A 164 -26.72 2.51 -8.60
C LYS A 164 -26.34 3.43 -9.77
N ARG A 165 -25.67 4.56 -9.50
CA ARG A 165 -25.17 5.47 -10.55
C ARG A 165 -24.11 4.80 -11.43
N PHE A 166 -23.19 4.04 -10.82
CA PHE A 166 -22.21 3.24 -11.53
C PHE A 166 -22.87 2.21 -12.44
N ILE A 167 -23.81 1.42 -11.91
CA ILE A 167 -24.56 0.40 -12.67
C ILE A 167 -25.32 1.04 -13.84
N GLY A 168 -25.98 2.18 -13.62
CA GLY A 168 -26.70 2.90 -14.66
C GLY A 168 -25.80 3.40 -15.80
N ARG A 169 -24.52 3.68 -15.53
CA ARG A 169 -23.57 4.17 -16.54
C ARG A 169 -22.70 3.09 -17.17
N ARG A 170 -22.37 2.04 -16.42
CA ARG A 170 -21.36 1.03 -16.79
C ARG A 170 -21.91 -0.39 -16.88
N GLY A 171 -23.18 -0.58 -16.54
CA GLY A 171 -23.85 -1.87 -16.45
C GLY A 171 -23.55 -2.62 -15.14
N LYS A 172 -24.42 -3.56 -14.80
CA LYS A 172 -24.34 -4.32 -13.55
C LYS A 172 -23.06 -5.19 -13.48
N PRO A 173 -22.27 -5.13 -12.40
CA PRO A 173 -21.16 -6.04 -12.18
C PRO A 173 -21.67 -7.42 -11.74
N THR A 174 -20.98 -8.48 -12.16
CA THR A 174 -21.18 -9.83 -11.61
C THR A 174 -20.49 -10.02 -10.26
N GLU A 175 -19.35 -9.34 -10.05
CA GLU A 175 -18.58 -9.45 -8.81
C GLU A 175 -18.05 -8.10 -8.35
N ILE A 176 -18.16 -7.83 -7.05
CA ILE A 176 -17.58 -6.65 -6.38
C ILE A 176 -16.57 -7.12 -5.35
N TYR A 177 -15.39 -6.49 -5.35
CA TYR A 177 -14.33 -6.69 -4.37
C TYR A 177 -14.13 -5.41 -3.56
N SER A 178 -14.07 -5.50 -2.23
CA SER A 178 -13.81 -4.35 -1.34
C SER A 178 -13.01 -4.76 -0.11
N ASP A 179 -12.53 -3.78 0.65
CA ASP A 179 -12.10 -4.00 2.03
C ASP A 179 -13.31 -4.22 2.96
N CYS A 180 -13.02 -4.57 4.21
CA CYS A 180 -14.02 -4.75 5.28
C CYS A 180 -14.51 -3.42 5.87
N GLY A 181 -14.53 -2.32 5.09
CA GLY A 181 -15.11 -1.06 5.50
C GLY A 181 -16.57 -1.22 5.92
N THR A 182 -16.97 -0.58 7.02
CA THR A 182 -18.31 -0.72 7.61
C THR A 182 -19.43 -0.33 6.65
N ASN A 183 -19.20 0.68 5.81
CA ASN A 183 -20.09 1.10 4.73
C ASN A 183 -20.31 -0.01 3.69
N PHE A 184 -19.26 -0.75 3.31
CA PHE A 184 -19.34 -1.83 2.33
C PHE A 184 -20.00 -3.08 2.91
N ILE A 185 -19.67 -3.45 4.15
CA ILE A 185 -20.31 -4.58 4.84
C ILE A 185 -21.80 -4.34 5.00
N ALA A 186 -22.18 -3.12 5.44
CA ALA A 186 -23.58 -2.75 5.58
C ALA A 186 -24.31 -2.72 4.23
N ALA A 187 -23.65 -2.24 3.16
CA ALA A 187 -24.21 -2.25 1.81
C ALA A 187 -24.44 -3.66 1.26
N ASP A 188 -23.47 -4.59 1.41
CA ASP A 188 -23.65 -6.00 1.02
C ASP A 188 -24.83 -6.64 1.77
N ARG A 189 -24.94 -6.38 3.09
CA ARG A 189 -26.06 -6.85 3.89
C ARG A 189 -27.40 -6.33 3.37
N GLU A 190 -27.51 -5.05 3.09
CA GLU A 190 -28.75 -4.43 2.59
C GLU A 190 -29.17 -5.01 1.23
N LEU A 191 -28.21 -5.14 0.30
CA LEU A 191 -28.46 -5.76 -1.01
C LEU A 191 -28.93 -7.21 -0.89
N ARG A 192 -28.33 -7.99 0.01
CA ARG A 192 -28.75 -9.37 0.29
C ARG A 192 -30.16 -9.45 0.86
N THR A 193 -30.54 -8.53 1.76
CA THR A 193 -31.89 -8.47 2.32
C THR A 193 -32.94 -8.19 1.25
N VAL A 194 -32.66 -7.26 0.33
CA VAL A 194 -33.56 -6.96 -0.80
C VAL A 194 -33.72 -8.18 -1.71
N VAL A 195 -32.62 -8.87 -2.02
CA VAL A 195 -32.71 -10.10 -2.82
C VAL A 195 -33.51 -11.16 -2.07
N ALA A 196 -33.29 -11.34 -0.75
CA ALA A 196 -34.01 -12.33 0.05
C ALA A 196 -35.51 -12.05 0.16
N SER A 197 -35.96 -10.80 0.21
CA SER A 197 -37.38 -10.46 0.27
C SER A 197 -38.12 -10.73 -1.06
N LEU A 198 -37.41 -10.69 -2.18
CA LEU A 198 -37.94 -10.98 -3.53
C LEU A 198 -37.97 -12.49 -3.87
N ARG A 199 -37.36 -13.33 -3.03
CA ARG A 199 -37.24 -14.80 -3.21
C ARG A 199 -38.48 -15.62 -2.77
N LYS A 200 -39.64 -14.99 -2.63
CA LYS A 200 -40.85 -15.66 -2.14
C LYS A 200 -41.50 -16.61 -3.15
N ASP A 201 -41.17 -16.50 -4.45
CA ASP A 201 -41.69 -17.36 -5.52
C ASP A 201 -40.59 -18.26 -6.12
N GLU A 202 -40.88 -19.56 -6.32
CA GLU A 202 -39.92 -20.60 -6.70
C GLU A 202 -39.24 -20.41 -8.09
N PRO A 203 -39.95 -20.08 -9.20
CA PRO A 203 -39.30 -19.83 -10.49
C PRO A 203 -38.51 -18.51 -10.53
N VAL A 204 -38.85 -17.60 -9.62
CA VAL A 204 -38.25 -16.28 -9.46
C VAL A 204 -36.90 -16.37 -8.72
N ASN A 205 -36.68 -17.44 -7.95
CA ASN A 205 -35.44 -17.70 -7.22
C ASN A 205 -34.21 -17.92 -8.12
N LYS A 206 -34.35 -18.65 -9.23
CA LYS A 206 -33.23 -18.92 -10.15
C LYS A 206 -32.79 -17.64 -10.87
N PHE A 207 -33.75 -16.86 -11.35
CA PHE A 207 -33.50 -15.55 -11.96
C PHE A 207 -32.79 -14.59 -11.01
N PHE A 208 -33.25 -14.47 -9.75
CA PHE A 208 -32.58 -13.58 -8.77
C PHE A 208 -31.23 -14.11 -8.27
N MET A 209 -30.97 -15.42 -8.32
CA MET A 209 -29.64 -15.97 -8.08
C MET A 209 -28.66 -15.59 -9.19
N GLU A 210 -29.06 -15.75 -10.45
CA GLU A 210 -28.27 -15.35 -11.63
C GLU A 210 -28.07 -13.82 -11.68
N GLU A 211 -29.06 -13.06 -11.22
CA GLU A 211 -29.01 -11.61 -11.22
C GLU A 211 -28.24 -11.00 -10.03
N SER A 212 -27.93 -11.79 -9.00
CA SER A 212 -27.27 -11.30 -7.79
C SER A 212 -25.78 -10.95 -7.99
N ILE A 213 -25.34 -9.87 -7.34
CA ILE A 213 -23.94 -9.45 -7.35
C ILE A 213 -23.18 -10.27 -6.30
N ARG A 214 -22.11 -10.98 -6.69
CA ARG A 214 -21.24 -11.67 -5.74
C ARG A 214 -20.27 -10.70 -5.10
N TRP A 215 -20.48 -10.39 -3.82
CA TRP A 215 -19.55 -9.56 -3.04
C TRP A 215 -18.45 -10.39 -2.41
N LYS A 216 -17.19 -9.95 -2.53
CA LYS A 216 -16.00 -10.58 -1.95
C LYS A 216 -15.21 -9.56 -1.14
N PHE A 217 -15.00 -9.84 0.13
CA PHE A 217 -14.21 -9.00 1.02
C PHE A 217 -12.77 -9.50 1.09
N ASN A 218 -11.81 -8.58 1.13
CA ASN A 218 -10.42 -8.93 1.41
C ASN A 218 -10.30 -9.50 2.84
N PRO A 219 -9.41 -10.48 3.08
CA PRO A 219 -9.15 -10.95 4.44
C PRO A 219 -8.68 -9.78 5.34
N PRO A 220 -9.11 -9.72 6.61
CA PRO A 220 -8.67 -8.67 7.53
C PRO A 220 -7.14 -8.59 7.58
N ALA A 221 -6.59 -7.37 7.54
CA ALA A 221 -5.14 -7.09 7.58
C ALA A 221 -4.30 -7.69 6.44
N ALA A 222 -4.91 -8.08 5.30
CA ALA A 222 -4.21 -8.63 4.14
C ALA A 222 -4.34 -7.76 2.86
N PRO A 223 -3.87 -6.50 2.86
CA PRO A 223 -3.95 -5.60 1.69
C PRO A 223 -3.21 -6.18 0.46
N HIS A 224 -2.25 -7.08 0.66
CA HIS A 224 -1.55 -7.73 -0.44
C HIS A 224 -2.46 -8.56 -1.38
N PHE A 225 -3.64 -9.04 -0.92
CA PHE A 225 -4.62 -9.72 -1.79
C PHE A 225 -5.25 -8.77 -2.83
N GLY A 226 -5.24 -7.46 -2.59
CA GLY A 226 -5.78 -6.44 -3.49
C GLY A 226 -4.76 -5.82 -4.46
N GLY A 227 -3.50 -6.29 -4.47
CA GLY A 227 -2.31 -5.53 -4.89
C GLY A 227 -2.27 -4.84 -6.26
N LEU A 228 -3.16 -5.17 -7.22
CA LEU A 228 -3.24 -4.44 -8.50
C LEU A 228 -4.37 -3.39 -8.54
N TRP A 229 -5.54 -3.71 -8.00
CA TRP A 229 -6.63 -2.73 -7.93
C TRP A 229 -6.37 -1.74 -6.79
N GLU A 230 -5.78 -2.18 -5.67
CA GLU A 230 -5.30 -1.29 -4.61
C GLU A 230 -4.24 -0.33 -5.13
N ALA A 231 -3.33 -0.76 -6.01
CA ALA A 231 -2.34 0.14 -6.60
C ALA A 231 -2.99 1.19 -7.52
N ALA A 232 -3.96 0.78 -8.36
CA ALA A 232 -4.70 1.69 -9.23
C ALA A 232 -5.55 2.69 -8.44
N VAL A 233 -6.31 2.20 -7.45
CA VAL A 233 -7.08 3.01 -6.51
C VAL A 233 -6.17 3.94 -5.72
N LYS A 234 -5.09 3.43 -5.11
CA LYS A 234 -4.13 4.22 -4.33
C LYS A 234 -3.46 5.30 -5.16
N SER A 235 -3.10 4.98 -6.41
CA SER A 235 -2.57 5.95 -7.35
C SER A 235 -3.59 7.04 -7.67
N ALA A 236 -4.82 6.67 -8.04
CA ALA A 236 -5.90 7.64 -8.31
C ALA A 236 -6.17 8.54 -7.09
N LYS A 237 -6.27 7.95 -5.89
CA LYS A 237 -6.45 8.66 -4.61
C LYS A 237 -5.32 9.65 -4.33
N LEU A 238 -4.07 9.22 -4.52
CA LEU A 238 -2.89 10.04 -4.27
C LEU A 238 -2.86 11.25 -5.21
N HIS A 239 -3.07 11.04 -6.51
CA HIS A 239 -3.05 12.10 -7.49
C HIS A 239 -4.20 13.09 -7.27
N LEU A 240 -5.41 12.61 -6.97
CA LEU A 240 -6.55 13.46 -6.62
C LEU A 240 -6.27 14.36 -5.42
N LYS A 241 -5.75 13.79 -4.32
CA LYS A 241 -5.41 14.53 -3.11
C LYS A 241 -4.31 15.58 -3.35
N ARG A 242 -3.29 15.25 -4.16
CA ARG A 242 -2.19 16.16 -4.51
C ARG A 242 -2.60 17.28 -5.46
N THR A 243 -3.49 17.00 -6.41
CA THR A 243 -3.97 17.98 -7.39
C THR A 243 -4.88 19.01 -6.72
N ILE A 244 -5.86 18.56 -5.94
CA ILE A 244 -6.81 19.45 -5.26
C ILE A 244 -6.10 20.20 -4.11
N GLY A 245 -5.24 19.52 -3.36
CA GLY A 245 -4.50 20.11 -2.25
C GLY A 245 -5.43 20.70 -1.18
N LYS A 246 -5.18 21.95 -0.78
CA LYS A 246 -5.99 22.69 0.21
C LYS A 246 -7.08 23.57 -0.42
N ARG A 247 -7.26 23.50 -1.75
CA ARG A 247 -8.21 24.35 -2.48
C ARG A 247 -9.65 23.91 -2.19
N ILE A 248 -10.56 24.87 -2.14
CA ILE A 248 -11.99 24.63 -1.88
C ILE A 248 -12.77 24.91 -3.14
N LEU A 249 -13.19 23.82 -3.79
CA LEU A 249 -14.01 23.83 -5.00
C LEU A 249 -15.49 23.87 -4.64
N THR A 250 -16.32 24.39 -5.54
CA THR A 250 -17.77 24.16 -5.45
C THR A 250 -18.08 22.70 -5.80
N TYR A 251 -19.28 22.23 -5.49
CA TYR A 251 -19.72 20.89 -5.89
C TYR A 251 -19.60 20.67 -7.40
N GLU A 252 -20.06 21.62 -8.21
CA GLU A 252 -19.97 21.56 -9.68
C GLU A 252 -18.51 21.55 -10.17
N GLU A 253 -17.65 22.40 -9.61
CA GLU A 253 -16.24 22.44 -9.98
C GLU A 253 -15.52 21.14 -9.62
N PHE A 254 -15.86 20.55 -8.46
CA PHE A 254 -15.34 19.27 -8.04
C PHE A 254 -15.84 18.15 -8.96
N LEU A 255 -17.13 18.13 -9.30
CA LEU A 255 -17.73 17.19 -10.23
C LEU A 255 -17.03 17.20 -11.60
N THR A 256 -16.88 18.39 -12.20
CA THR A 256 -16.18 18.54 -13.48
C THR A 256 -14.75 18.02 -13.41
N LEU A 257 -14.00 18.40 -12.37
CA LEU A 257 -12.62 17.95 -12.19
C LEU A 257 -12.52 16.42 -12.07
N ILE A 258 -13.41 15.79 -11.30
CA ILE A 258 -13.43 14.34 -11.13
C ILE A 258 -13.70 13.63 -12.46
N ILE A 259 -14.65 14.12 -13.25
CA ILE A 259 -15.00 13.54 -14.56
C ILE A 259 -13.81 13.68 -15.54
N GLN A 260 -13.15 14.84 -15.57
CA GLN A 260 -11.97 15.03 -16.42
C GLN A 260 -10.81 14.11 -16.00
N ILE A 261 -10.61 13.94 -14.69
CA ILE A 261 -9.60 13.01 -14.17
C ILE A 261 -9.93 11.56 -14.52
N GLU A 262 -11.20 11.15 -14.44
CA GLU A 262 -11.62 9.81 -14.88
C GLU A 262 -11.29 9.58 -16.35
N ALA A 263 -11.60 10.54 -17.23
CA ALA A 263 -11.27 10.47 -18.65
C ALA A 263 -9.77 10.32 -18.86
N CYS A 264 -8.96 11.16 -18.20
CA CYS A 264 -7.50 11.07 -18.24
C CYS A 264 -6.97 9.69 -17.82
N LEU A 265 -7.47 9.14 -16.71
CA LEU A 265 -7.04 7.82 -16.25
C LEU A 265 -7.39 6.75 -17.27
N ASN A 266 -8.52 6.87 -17.97
CA ASN A 266 -8.96 5.91 -18.97
C ASN A 266 -8.30 6.10 -20.36
N SER A 267 -7.66 7.24 -20.63
CA SER A 267 -6.86 7.45 -21.85
C SER A 267 -5.45 6.85 -21.80
N ARG A 268 -5.10 6.13 -20.73
CA ARG A 268 -3.76 5.58 -20.56
C ARG A 268 -3.48 4.36 -21.45
N PRO A 269 -2.25 4.21 -21.99
CA PRO A 269 -1.78 2.99 -22.63
C PRO A 269 -1.92 1.73 -21.77
N LEU A 270 -2.50 0.65 -22.32
CA LEU A 270 -2.48 -0.68 -21.70
C LEU A 270 -1.21 -1.48 -22.04
N CYS A 271 -0.58 -1.14 -23.16
CA CYS A 271 0.62 -1.78 -23.68
C CYS A 271 1.77 -0.77 -23.73
N PRO A 272 3.03 -1.22 -23.73
CA PRO A 272 4.14 -0.37 -24.13
C PRO A 272 3.84 0.28 -25.49
N ILE A 273 4.19 1.56 -25.63
CA ILE A 273 4.02 2.27 -26.89
C ILE A 273 5.04 1.68 -27.86
N SER A 274 4.57 1.26 -29.04
CA SER A 274 5.42 0.73 -30.11
C SER A 274 6.36 1.83 -30.61
N GLU A 275 7.59 1.44 -30.97
CA GLU A 275 8.55 2.35 -31.62
C GLU A 275 8.29 2.47 -33.14
N ASP A 276 7.38 1.66 -33.69
CA ASP A 276 7.00 1.68 -35.10
C ASP A 276 6.13 2.91 -35.42
N PRO A 277 6.58 3.83 -36.28
CA PRO A 277 5.81 5.02 -36.68
C PRO A 277 4.51 4.70 -37.41
N SER A 278 4.32 3.48 -37.90
CA SER A 278 3.11 3.03 -38.60
C SER A 278 2.01 2.52 -37.65
N GLU A 279 2.33 2.18 -36.40
CA GLU A 279 1.36 1.81 -35.36
C GLU A 279 0.83 3.06 -34.64
N LEU A 280 -0.16 3.71 -35.24
CA LEU A 280 -0.64 5.04 -34.81
C LEU A 280 -1.54 5.05 -33.55
N ALA A 281 -2.06 3.91 -33.08
CA ALA A 281 -3.07 3.88 -32.02
C ALA A 281 -2.74 2.90 -30.89
N VAL A 282 -2.53 3.43 -29.69
CA VAL A 282 -2.33 2.63 -28.48
C VAL A 282 -3.66 2.25 -27.86
N LEU A 283 -3.84 0.97 -27.54
CA LEU A 283 -5.05 0.49 -26.87
C LEU A 283 -5.13 1.04 -25.44
N THR A 284 -6.26 1.65 -25.09
CA THR A 284 -6.51 2.27 -23.77
C THR A 284 -7.78 1.72 -23.13
N PRO A 285 -7.97 1.82 -21.80
CA PRO A 285 -9.25 1.49 -21.17
C PRO A 285 -10.45 2.24 -21.78
N GLY A 286 -10.25 3.46 -22.27
CA GLY A 286 -11.27 4.27 -22.95
C GLY A 286 -11.87 3.57 -24.17
N HIS A 287 -11.04 2.89 -24.97
CA HIS A 287 -11.49 2.11 -26.12
C HIS A 287 -12.49 1.02 -25.72
N PHE A 288 -12.31 0.40 -24.55
CA PHE A 288 -13.24 -0.61 -24.05
C PHE A 288 -14.54 -0.02 -23.49
N ILE A 289 -14.51 1.24 -23.03
CA ILE A 289 -15.68 1.91 -22.46
C ILE A 289 -16.57 2.49 -23.56
N ILE A 290 -15.97 3.16 -24.55
CA ILE A 290 -16.66 4.00 -25.54
C ILE A 290 -16.59 3.39 -26.94
N GLY A 291 -15.65 2.47 -27.20
CA GLY A 291 -15.37 1.92 -28.53
C GLY A 291 -14.27 2.69 -29.28
N THR A 292 -13.85 3.85 -28.78
CA THR A 292 -12.83 4.72 -29.40
C THR A 292 -11.93 5.39 -28.36
N ALA A 293 -10.89 6.08 -28.82
CA ALA A 293 -10.06 6.92 -27.96
C ALA A 293 -10.89 8.07 -27.35
N LEU A 294 -10.71 8.29 -26.05
CA LEU A 294 -11.27 9.43 -25.34
C LEU A 294 -10.56 10.71 -25.80
N THR A 295 -11.28 11.56 -26.55
CA THR A 295 -10.83 12.90 -26.94
C THR A 295 -11.44 13.95 -26.03
N THR A 296 -10.68 14.99 -25.70
CA THR A 296 -11.15 16.15 -24.93
C THR A 296 -11.23 17.37 -25.83
N ILE A 297 -12.09 18.34 -25.46
CA ILE A 297 -12.14 19.64 -26.13
C ILE A 297 -10.76 20.31 -25.99
N PRO A 298 -10.19 20.93 -27.05
CA PRO A 298 -8.94 21.67 -26.95
C PRO A 298 -9.03 22.80 -25.90
N GLU A 299 -8.05 22.91 -25.02
CA GLU A 299 -7.99 23.92 -23.95
C GLU A 299 -6.69 24.73 -24.02
N GLU A 300 -6.74 26.01 -23.63
CA GLU A 300 -5.55 26.86 -23.45
C GLU A 300 -4.62 26.27 -22.37
N ASN A 301 -3.30 26.32 -22.55
CA ASN A 301 -2.36 25.92 -21.51
C ASN A 301 -2.26 27.01 -20.43
N LEU A 302 -2.63 26.66 -19.19
CA LEU A 302 -2.72 27.57 -18.05
C LEU A 302 -1.69 27.26 -16.96
N LEU A 303 -0.74 26.35 -17.16
CA LEU A 303 0.18 25.86 -16.11
C LEU A 303 1.00 26.97 -15.44
N ASP A 304 1.36 28.01 -16.20
CA ASP A 304 2.20 29.13 -15.74
C ASP A 304 1.40 30.42 -15.47
N GLU A 305 0.07 30.40 -15.69
CA GLU A 305 -0.79 31.57 -15.48
C GLU A 305 -1.09 31.80 -13.99
N LYS A 306 -0.98 33.06 -13.54
CA LYS A 306 -1.51 33.50 -12.25
C LYS A 306 -3.03 33.54 -12.33
N ILE A 307 -3.69 32.62 -11.63
CA ILE A 307 -5.16 32.60 -11.58
C ILE A 307 -5.67 33.87 -10.90
N SER A 308 -6.32 34.74 -11.68
CA SER A 308 -7.15 35.83 -11.14
C SER A 308 -8.44 35.26 -10.53
N ASN A 309 -8.89 35.85 -9.41
CA ASN A 309 -10.02 35.36 -8.62
C ASN A 309 -11.37 35.30 -9.38
N LEU A 310 -11.47 35.93 -10.55
CA LEU A 310 -12.75 36.15 -11.26
C LEU A 310 -13.14 35.03 -12.25
N LYS A 311 -12.21 34.20 -12.76
CA LYS A 311 -12.51 33.17 -13.78
C LYS A 311 -12.29 31.74 -13.26
N ARG A 312 -13.15 31.29 -12.33
CA ARG A 312 -13.03 29.97 -11.66
C ARG A 312 -13.11 28.73 -12.57
N TRP A 313 -13.59 28.83 -13.81
CA TRP A 313 -13.52 27.70 -14.76
C TRP A 313 -12.09 27.47 -15.28
N LYS A 314 -11.27 28.52 -15.39
CA LYS A 314 -9.83 28.40 -15.67
C LYS A 314 -9.08 27.69 -14.53
N LEU A 315 -9.58 27.79 -13.30
CA LEU A 315 -9.03 27.05 -12.15
C LEU A 315 -9.23 25.54 -12.30
N THR A 316 -10.41 25.07 -12.72
CA THR A 316 -10.65 23.63 -12.95
C THR A 316 -9.78 23.09 -14.07
N GLN A 317 -9.59 23.86 -15.14
CA GLN A 317 -8.69 23.50 -16.25
C GLN A 317 -7.23 23.43 -15.81
N GLN A 318 -6.73 24.45 -15.10
CA GLN A 318 -5.37 24.44 -14.59
C GLN A 318 -5.14 23.27 -13.62
N LEU A 319 -6.12 22.95 -12.76
CA LEU A 319 -6.07 21.77 -11.88
C LEU A 319 -5.97 20.47 -12.67
N PHE A 320 -6.76 20.33 -13.73
CA PHE A 320 -6.68 19.18 -14.63
C PHE A 320 -5.31 19.08 -15.31
N GLN A 321 -4.76 20.18 -15.82
CA GLN A 321 -3.43 20.19 -16.46
C GLN A 321 -2.30 19.86 -15.47
N ILE A 322 -2.39 20.33 -14.22
CA ILE A 322 -1.46 19.96 -13.13
C ILE A 322 -1.54 18.46 -12.85
N PHE A 323 -2.75 17.90 -12.82
CA PHE A 323 -2.95 16.46 -12.68
C PHE A 323 -2.27 15.72 -13.83
N TRP A 324 -2.55 16.11 -15.07
CA TRP A 324 -2.01 15.47 -16.28
C TRP A 324 -0.49 15.46 -16.28
N LYS A 325 0.16 16.61 -16.04
CA LYS A 325 1.63 16.74 -16.02
C LYS A 325 2.28 15.83 -14.98
N ARG A 326 1.72 15.76 -13.77
CA ARG A 326 2.26 14.93 -12.68
C ARG A 326 2.02 13.45 -12.93
N TRP A 327 0.79 13.10 -13.31
CA TRP A 327 0.38 11.72 -13.53
C TRP A 327 1.11 11.10 -14.73
N SER A 328 1.20 11.80 -15.87
CA SER A 328 1.92 11.30 -17.05
C SER A 328 3.40 11.04 -16.78
N GLY A 329 4.08 11.95 -16.07
CA GLY A 329 5.48 11.78 -15.67
C GLY A 329 5.71 10.59 -14.74
N GLU A 330 4.88 10.44 -13.69
CA GLU A 330 4.97 9.31 -12.76
C GLU A 330 4.58 7.98 -13.43
N TYR A 331 3.59 7.99 -14.33
CA TYR A 331 3.10 6.80 -15.02
C TYR A 331 4.11 6.26 -16.04
N ILE A 332 4.68 7.12 -16.89
CA ILE A 332 5.69 6.72 -17.89
C ILE A 332 6.91 6.09 -17.18
N ALA A 333 7.37 6.69 -16.08
CA ALA A 333 8.45 6.13 -15.26
C ALA A 333 8.08 4.77 -14.64
N SER A 334 6.80 4.51 -14.36
CA SER A 334 6.32 3.25 -13.81
C SER A 334 6.21 2.11 -14.85
N LEU A 335 5.98 2.43 -16.12
CA LEU A 335 5.90 1.46 -17.22
C LEU A 335 7.26 0.82 -17.56
N GLN A 336 8.37 1.50 -17.24
CA GLN A 336 9.72 1.02 -17.54
C GLN A 336 10.29 0.02 -16.50
N ARG A 337 9.66 -0.18 -15.34
CA ARG A 337 10.26 -1.01 -14.25
C ARG A 337 9.41 -2.21 -13.85
N ARG A 338 9.99 -3.42 -13.91
CA ARG A 338 9.51 -4.60 -13.16
C ARG A 338 9.94 -4.46 -11.69
N ASN A 339 9.00 -4.17 -10.79
CA ASN A 339 9.38 -3.53 -9.52
C ASN A 339 9.63 -4.45 -8.30
N LYS A 340 9.16 -5.72 -8.21
CA LYS A 340 9.32 -6.51 -6.95
C LYS A 340 9.34 -8.04 -7.13
N TRP A 341 10.04 -8.72 -6.21
CA TRP A 341 9.99 -10.16 -5.90
C TRP A 341 10.26 -11.12 -7.07
N GLN A 342 11.40 -10.91 -7.72
CA GLN A 342 11.82 -11.72 -8.87
C GLN A 342 12.56 -13.03 -8.49
N LYS A 343 12.90 -13.21 -7.21
CA LYS A 343 13.67 -14.37 -6.73
C LYS A 343 12.86 -15.16 -5.72
N SER A 344 12.77 -16.47 -5.92
CA SER A 344 12.19 -17.39 -4.95
C SER A 344 12.98 -17.34 -3.64
N GLN A 345 12.26 -17.27 -2.52
CA GLN A 345 12.78 -17.34 -1.15
C GLN A 345 12.03 -18.48 -0.45
N GLN A 346 12.61 -19.04 0.61
CA GLN A 346 11.95 -20.11 1.35
C GLN A 346 10.63 -19.61 1.96
N ASN A 347 9.52 -20.29 1.64
CA ASN A 347 8.21 -19.97 2.21
C ASN A 347 8.19 -20.29 3.71
N VAL A 348 7.33 -19.57 4.43
CA VAL A 348 7.08 -19.82 5.86
C VAL A 348 6.37 -21.17 5.98
N LYS A 349 6.82 -22.02 6.90
CA LYS A 349 6.30 -23.37 7.13
C LYS A 349 5.39 -23.42 8.35
N LEU A 350 4.52 -24.43 8.39
CA LEU A 350 3.72 -24.76 9.57
C LEU A 350 4.66 -24.90 10.78
N ASN A 351 4.31 -24.26 11.90
CA ASN A 351 5.11 -24.13 13.12
C ASN A 351 6.21 -23.06 13.16
N ASP A 352 6.43 -22.30 12.09
CA ASP A 352 7.37 -21.17 12.15
C ASP A 352 6.85 -20.08 13.08
N LEU A 353 7.76 -19.53 13.90
CA LEU A 353 7.46 -18.41 14.78
C LEU A 353 7.56 -17.10 13.97
N VAL A 354 6.48 -16.35 13.91
CA VAL A 354 6.38 -15.10 13.13
C VAL A 354 5.96 -13.93 14.01
N LEU A 355 6.37 -12.73 13.62
CA LEU A 355 5.86 -11.49 14.21
C LEU A 355 4.76 -10.94 13.31
N LEU A 356 3.56 -10.74 13.87
CA LEU A 356 2.45 -10.09 13.20
C LEU A 356 2.71 -8.58 13.21
N LYS A 357 3.16 -8.08 12.06
CA LYS A 357 3.38 -6.66 11.85
C LYS A 357 2.03 -5.92 11.81
N ASP A 358 1.81 -5.06 12.79
CA ASP A 358 0.70 -4.10 12.82
C ASP A 358 1.29 -2.69 12.78
N ASP A 359 0.96 -1.93 11.73
CA ASP A 359 1.50 -0.59 11.49
C ASP A 359 0.99 0.43 12.53
N ASN A 360 -0.06 0.11 13.31
CA ASN A 360 -0.59 0.95 14.38
C ASN A 360 0.10 0.72 15.73
N ILE A 361 0.99 -0.28 15.82
CA ILE A 361 1.60 -0.74 17.06
C ILE A 361 3.13 -0.60 16.96
N PRO A 362 3.83 -0.05 17.97
CA PRO A 362 5.29 0.05 17.94
C PRO A 362 5.94 -1.33 17.75
N PRO A 363 7.10 -1.45 17.07
CA PRO A 363 7.72 -2.73 16.72
C PRO A 363 7.96 -3.71 17.89
N LEU A 364 8.08 -3.20 19.12
CA LEU A 364 8.25 -4.00 20.33
C LEU A 364 6.95 -4.60 20.89
N HIS A 365 5.79 -4.19 20.36
CA HIS A 365 4.47 -4.63 20.80
C HIS A 365 3.77 -5.49 19.72
N TRP A 366 4.46 -5.83 18.63
CA TRP A 366 3.94 -6.76 17.62
C TRP A 366 3.69 -8.14 18.23
N LYS A 367 2.52 -8.70 17.92
CA LYS A 367 2.10 -10.00 18.47
C LYS A 367 2.94 -11.11 17.84
N LEU A 368 3.37 -12.07 18.66
CA LEU A 368 3.95 -13.32 18.19
C LEU A 368 2.84 -14.26 17.72
N GLY A 369 3.00 -14.81 16.53
CA GLY A 369 2.14 -15.83 15.95
C GLY A 369 2.93 -17.08 15.62
N ARG A 370 2.22 -18.20 15.53
CA ARG A 370 2.74 -19.46 14.99
C ARG A 370 1.90 -19.78 13.76
N VAL A 371 2.57 -20.05 12.63
CA VAL A 371 1.91 -20.39 11.35
C VAL A 371 1.24 -21.75 11.42
#